data_AF-A0A971WU75-F1
#
_entry.id   AF-A0A971WU75-F1
#
_cell.length_a   1.000
_cell.length_b   1.000
_cell.length_c   1.000
_cell.angle_alpha   90.00
_cell.angle_beta   90.00
_cell.angle_gamma   90.00
#
_symmetry.space_group_name_H-M   'P 1'
#
loop_
_entity.id
_entity.type
_entity.pdbx_description
1 polymer ?
#
loop_
_entity_poly.entity_id
_entity_poly.type
_entity_poly.pdbx_seq_one_letter_code
_entity_poly.pdbx_strand_id
1 'polypeptide(L)'
;MKRSISVRISIYIGILLILICTGLGLYSNLKGSSAVMSKVEEALLIQADQASKYFELHVDKQLSALESISARAEIRSMDWQQQQPVLVAEIERLQSFEAFALFNTQTAGRAHTGAVIDGSKLDYLKKSIPRKKKCFRDVDQPTYR
;
A
#
# COMPACT_ATOMS: atom_id res chain seq x y z
N MET A 1 47.59 58.46 -12.68
CA MET A 1 46.17 58.81 -12.39
C MET A 1 45.93 58.71 -10.89
N LYS A 2 45.65 59.84 -10.21
CA LYS A 2 45.35 59.84 -8.77
C LYS A 2 43.93 59.29 -8.57
N ARG A 3 43.79 58.07 -8.05
CA ARG A 3 42.46 57.50 -7.75
C ARG A 3 41.83 58.30 -6.62
N SER A 4 40.64 58.86 -6.84
CA SER A 4 39.92 59.62 -5.82
C SER A 4 39.60 58.72 -4.63
N ILE A 5 39.50 59.33 -3.45
CA ILE A 5 39.20 58.65 -2.18
C ILE A 5 37.92 57.81 -2.31
N SER A 6 36.92 58.30 -3.05
CA SER A 6 35.68 57.59 -3.35
C SER A 6 35.89 56.27 -4.09
N VAL A 7 36.84 56.20 -5.04
CA VAL A 7 37.14 54.97 -5.77
C VAL A 7 37.80 53.92 -4.88
N ARG A 8 38.62 54.33 -3.91
CA ARG A 8 39.21 53.40 -2.94
C ARG A 8 38.15 52.77 -2.05
N ILE A 9 37.20 53.56 -1.55
CA ILE A 9 36.12 53.10 -0.67
C ILE A 9 35.21 52.08 -1.39
N SER A 10 34.83 52.35 -2.64
CA SER A 10 34.01 51.42 -3.44
C SER A 10 34.70 50.08 -3.71
N ILE A 11 36.04 50.07 -3.87
CA ILE A 11 36.81 48.83 -4.05
C ILE A 11 36.78 47.98 -2.78
N TYR A 12 36.93 48.58 -1.59
CA TYR A 12 36.87 47.84 -0.33
C TYR A 12 35.48 47.22 -0.09
N ILE A 13 34.41 47.96 -0.38
CA ILE A 13 33.03 47.46 -0.26
C ILE A 13 32.79 46.31 -1.25
N GLY A 14 33.27 46.44 -2.49
CA GLY A 14 33.18 45.37 -3.49
C GLY A 14 33.86 44.07 -3.05
N ILE A 15 35.06 44.16 -2.49
CA ILE A 15 35.80 43.00 -1.97
C ILE A 15 35.06 42.37 -0.78
N LEU A 16 34.50 43.19 0.12
CA LEU A 16 33.74 42.70 1.27
C LEU A 16 32.47 41.95 0.83
N LEU A 17 31.75 42.47 -0.17
CA LEU A 17 30.57 41.82 -0.72
C LEU A 17 30.90 40.48 -1.39
N ILE A 18 32.00 40.42 -2.14
CA ILE A 18 32.47 39.16 -2.74
C ILE A 18 32.80 38.14 -1.65
N LEU A 19 33.51 38.53 -0.59
CA LEU A 19 33.82 37.63 0.53
C LEU A 19 32.56 37.07 1.22
N ILE A 20 31.58 37.92 1.49
CA ILE A 20 30.33 37.51 2.14
C ILE A 20 29.52 36.58 1.22
N CYS A 21 29.37 36.92 -0.06
CA CYS A 21 28.67 36.06 -1.04
C CYS A 21 29.35 34.70 -1.21
N THR A 22 30.68 34.67 -1.26
CA THR A 22 31.42 33.42 -1.43
C THR A 22 31.35 32.56 -0.17
N GLY A 23 31.47 33.18 1.01
CA GLY A 23 31.33 32.50 2.30
C GLY A 23 29.94 31.89 2.49
N LEU A 24 28.89 32.66 2.20
CA LEU A 24 27.51 32.16 2.25
C LEU A 24 27.23 31.10 1.18
N GLY A 25 27.74 31.28 -0.03
CA GLY A 25 27.60 30.31 -1.12
C GLY A 25 28.22 28.96 -0.78
N LEU A 26 29.46 28.96 -0.25
CA LEU A 26 30.13 27.73 0.17
C LEU A 26 29.44 27.09 1.38
N TYR A 27 29.03 27.89 2.36
CA TYR A 27 28.34 27.41 3.55
C TYR A 27 26.96 26.81 3.23
N SER A 28 26.22 27.42 2.31
CA SER A 28 24.93 26.93 1.82
C SER A 28 25.06 25.60 1.08
N ASN A 29 26.12 25.42 0.29
CA ASN A 29 26.37 24.16 -0.39
C ASN A 29 26.73 23.03 0.60
N LEU A 30 27.50 23.34 1.64
CA LEU A 30 27.92 22.36 2.66
C LEU A 30 26.77 21.91 3.57
N LYS A 31 25.79 22.78 3.86
CA LYS A 31 24.68 22.45 4.79
C LYS A 31 23.33 22.20 4.13
N GLY A 32 23.10 22.75 2.93
CA GLY A 32 21.82 22.63 2.22
C GLY A 32 21.55 21.22 1.71
N SER A 33 22.58 20.50 1.27
CA SER A 33 22.40 19.16 0.69
C SER A 33 22.08 18.11 1.77
N SER A 34 22.79 18.12 2.90
CA SER A 34 22.58 17.12 3.96
C SER A 34 21.28 17.31 4.72
N ALA A 35 20.82 18.55 4.95
CA ALA A 35 19.56 18.81 5.65
C ALA A 35 18.33 18.48 4.78
N VAL A 36 18.40 18.71 3.48
CA VAL A 36 17.32 18.36 2.55
C VAL A 36 17.31 16.85 2.28
N MET A 37 18.47 16.21 2.11
CA MET A 37 18.55 14.76 1.89
C MET A 37 17.99 13.95 3.07
N SER A 38 18.36 14.30 4.30
CA SER A 38 17.83 13.60 5.50
C SER A 38 16.31 13.75 5.61
N LYS A 39 15.76 14.90 5.18
CA LYS A 39 14.31 15.16 5.23
C LYS A 39 13.56 14.41 4.14
N VAL A 40 14.17 14.19 2.99
CA VAL A 40 13.59 13.38 1.91
C VAL A 40 13.60 11.89 2.27
N GLU A 41 14.70 11.37 2.83
CA GLU A 41 14.76 9.98 3.30
C GLU A 41 13.75 9.70 4.42
N GLU A 42 13.67 10.60 5.41
CA GLU A 42 12.70 10.51 6.50
C GLU A 42 11.26 10.57 5.97
N ALA A 43 10.97 11.45 5.01
CA ALA A 43 9.67 11.54 4.36
C ALA A 43 9.31 10.27 3.57
N LEU A 44 10.27 9.69 2.85
CA LEU A 44 10.07 8.44 2.10
C LEU A 44 9.78 7.26 3.03
N LEU A 45 10.50 7.15 4.14
CA LEU A 45 10.25 6.10 5.14
C LEU A 45 8.89 6.27 5.82
N ILE A 46 8.53 7.50 6.20
CA ILE A 46 7.20 7.80 6.76
C ILE A 46 6.11 7.48 5.74
N GLN A 47 6.30 7.82 4.46
CA GLN A 47 5.33 7.53 3.41
C GLN A 47 5.19 6.03 3.16
N ALA A 48 6.29 5.27 3.17
CA ALA A 48 6.27 3.83 3.03
C ALA A 48 5.55 3.16 4.22
N ASP A 49 5.79 3.62 5.44
CA ASP A 49 5.11 3.14 6.65
C ASP A 49 3.62 3.51 6.67
N GLN A 50 3.27 4.72 6.22
CA GLN A 50 1.87 5.12 6.08
C GLN A 50 1.16 4.30 5.00
N ALA A 51 1.82 4.03 3.88
CA ALA A 51 1.28 3.19 2.81
C ALA A 51 1.09 1.74 3.27
N SER A 52 2.05 1.17 4.02
CA SER A 52 1.94 -0.19 4.56
C SER A 52 0.81 -0.30 5.57
N LYS A 53 0.69 0.67 6.51
CA LYS A 53 -0.41 0.72 7.48
C LYS A 53 -1.77 0.89 6.81
N TYR A 54 -1.85 1.76 5.80
CA TYR A 54 -3.08 1.92 5.03
C TYR A 54 -3.47 0.61 4.33
N PHE A 55 -2.51 -0.09 3.73
CA PHE A 55 -2.75 -1.39 3.11
C PHE A 55 -3.18 -2.45 4.14
N GLU A 56 -2.51 -2.52 5.28
CA GLU A 56 -2.84 -3.44 6.38
C GLU A 56 -4.27 -3.21 6.88
N LEU A 57 -4.65 -1.96 7.16
CA LEU A 57 -6.00 -1.59 7.58
C LEU A 57 -7.04 -1.94 6.51
N HIS A 58 -6.72 -1.71 5.24
CA HIS A 58 -7.63 -2.02 4.14
C HIS A 58 -7.87 -3.54 4.02
N VAL A 59 -6.78 -4.33 4.05
CA VAL A 59 -6.84 -5.79 4.00
C VAL A 59 -7.57 -6.34 5.21
N ASP A 60 -7.25 -5.86 6.41
CA ASP A 60 -7.87 -6.33 7.65
C ASP A 60 -9.37 -6.04 7.70
N LYS A 61 -9.80 -4.88 7.21
CA LYS A 61 -11.23 -4.54 7.06
C LYS A 61 -11.96 -5.52 6.15
N GLN A 62 -11.37 -5.86 5.00
CA GLN A 62 -11.97 -6.82 4.07
C GLN A 62 -12.03 -8.23 4.68
N LEU A 63 -10.97 -8.66 5.36
CA LEU A 63 -10.92 -9.96 6.04
C LEU A 63 -11.94 -10.05 7.17
N SER A 64 -12.07 -9.00 7.98
CA SER A 64 -13.03 -8.93 9.07
C SER A 64 -14.47 -9.03 8.55
N ALA A 65 -14.76 -8.39 7.40
CA ALA A 65 -16.06 -8.53 6.74
C ALA A 65 -16.30 -9.97 6.28
N LEU A 66 -15.30 -10.62 5.68
CA LEU A 66 -15.42 -12.02 5.23
C LEU A 66 -15.55 -13.01 6.39
N GLU A 67 -14.87 -12.76 7.51
CA GLU A 67 -15.02 -13.53 8.75
C GLU A 67 -16.44 -13.40 9.30
N SER A 68 -16.99 -12.19 9.35
CA SER A 68 -18.37 -11.97 9.78
C SER A 68 -19.36 -12.74 8.93
N ILE A 69 -19.16 -12.78 7.60
CA ILE A 69 -20.01 -13.55 6.67
C ILE A 69 -19.84 -15.05 6.90
N SER A 70 -18.60 -15.55 6.98
CA SER A 70 -18.33 -16.98 7.16
C SER A 70 -18.78 -17.54 8.53
N ALA A 71 -18.89 -16.68 9.54
CA ALA A 71 -19.36 -17.05 10.87
C ALA A 71 -20.88 -17.25 10.95
N ARG A 72 -21.65 -16.77 9.95
CA ARG A 72 -23.12 -16.88 9.92
C ARG A 72 -23.57 -18.34 9.89
N ALA A 73 -24.67 -18.63 10.60
CA ALA A 73 -25.18 -20.00 10.74
C ALA A 73 -25.60 -20.60 9.39
N GLU A 74 -26.15 -19.77 8.50
CA GLU A 74 -26.56 -20.06 7.14
C GLU A 74 -25.38 -20.46 6.26
N ILE A 75 -24.18 -19.90 6.51
CA ILE A 75 -22.95 -20.26 5.80
C ILE A 75 -22.33 -21.53 6.40
N ARG A 76 -22.41 -21.70 7.73
CA ARG A 76 -21.90 -22.88 8.42
C ARG A 76 -22.75 -24.14 8.23
N SER A 77 -24.04 -24.00 7.93
CA SER A 77 -24.97 -25.12 7.74
C SER A 77 -24.64 -25.98 6.52
N MET A 78 -23.85 -25.44 5.56
CA MET A 78 -23.52 -26.08 4.29
C MET A 78 -24.74 -26.44 3.43
N ASP A 79 -25.89 -25.82 3.72
CA ASP A 79 -27.09 -25.92 2.89
C ASP A 79 -27.07 -24.86 1.80
N TRP A 80 -26.86 -25.29 0.56
CA TRP A 80 -26.76 -24.39 -0.59
C TRP A 80 -28.01 -23.50 -0.77
N GLN A 81 -29.21 -24.00 -0.45
CA GLN A 81 -30.45 -23.23 -0.60
C GLN A 81 -30.49 -22.03 0.36
N GLN A 82 -29.80 -22.12 1.50
CA GLN A 82 -29.69 -21.05 2.49
C GLN A 82 -28.44 -20.18 2.24
N GLN A 83 -27.36 -20.77 1.74
CA GLN A 83 -26.11 -20.05 1.47
C GLN A 83 -26.20 -19.09 0.29
N GLN A 84 -26.80 -19.51 -0.82
CA GLN A 84 -26.86 -18.74 -2.05
C GLN A 84 -27.49 -17.34 -1.88
N PRO A 85 -28.69 -17.18 -1.28
CA PRO A 85 -29.28 -15.86 -1.10
C PRO A 85 -28.43 -14.95 -0.21
N VAL A 86 -27.76 -15.50 0.81
CA VAL A 86 -26.84 -14.74 1.68
C VAL A 86 -25.63 -14.26 0.89
N LEU A 87 -25.02 -15.11 0.05
CA LEU A 87 -23.87 -14.74 -0.76
C LEU A 87 -24.20 -13.64 -1.79
N VAL A 88 -25.35 -13.75 -2.46
CA VAL A 88 -25.79 -12.74 -3.45
C VAL A 88 -26.01 -11.40 -2.76
N ALA A 89 -26.72 -11.39 -1.62
CA ALA A 89 -26.94 -10.17 -0.84
C ALA A 89 -25.63 -9.54 -0.34
N GLU A 90 -24.64 -10.35 0.08
CA GLU A 90 -23.36 -9.83 0.55
C GLU A 90 -22.46 -9.30 -0.57
N ILE A 91 -22.51 -9.88 -1.78
CA ILE A 91 -21.80 -9.34 -2.96
C ILE A 91 -22.39 -7.99 -3.37
N GLU A 92 -23.72 -7.89 -3.44
CA GLU A 92 -24.41 -6.65 -3.74
C GLU A 92 -24.12 -5.57 -2.70
N ARG A 93 -24.06 -5.93 -1.42
CA ARG A 93 -23.76 -5.01 -0.32
C ARG A 93 -22.31 -4.53 -0.32
N LEU A 94 -21.35 -5.42 -0.59
CA LEU A 94 -19.94 -5.09 -0.48
C LEU A 94 -19.38 -4.38 -1.71
N GLN A 95 -19.90 -4.69 -2.92
CA GLN A 95 -19.49 -4.14 -4.23
C GLN A 95 -17.97 -4.17 -4.54
N SER A 96 -17.17 -4.72 -3.63
CA SER A 96 -15.69 -4.73 -3.66
C SER A 96 -15.14 -6.10 -4.06
N PHE A 97 -16.01 -7.09 -4.21
CA PHE A 97 -15.67 -8.46 -4.57
C PHE A 97 -16.36 -8.82 -5.88
N GLU A 98 -15.60 -9.41 -6.80
CA GLU A 98 -16.12 -9.87 -8.09
C GLU A 98 -17.02 -11.11 -7.93
N ALA A 99 -16.61 -12.04 -7.07
CA ALA A 99 -17.37 -13.26 -6.82
C ALA A 99 -17.04 -13.87 -5.46
N PHE A 100 -18.04 -14.46 -4.81
CA PHE A 100 -17.85 -15.40 -3.73
C PHE A 100 -18.04 -16.84 -4.20
N ALA A 101 -17.22 -17.73 -3.64
CA ALA A 101 -17.32 -19.16 -3.82
C ALA A 101 -17.10 -19.87 -2.49
N LEU A 102 -17.94 -20.85 -2.20
CA LEU A 102 -17.83 -21.71 -1.03
C LEU A 102 -17.30 -23.07 -1.47
N PHE A 103 -16.31 -23.59 -0.74
CA PHE A 103 -15.70 -24.89 -1.00
C PHE A 103 -15.97 -25.83 0.17
N ASN A 104 -16.30 -27.08 -0.13
CA ASN A 104 -16.39 -28.14 0.87
C ASN A 104 -14.99 -28.69 1.22
N THR A 105 -14.94 -29.59 2.20
CA THR A 105 -13.70 -30.28 2.62
C THR A 105 -13.09 -31.18 1.54
N GLN A 106 -13.88 -31.55 0.52
CA GLN A 106 -13.46 -32.34 -0.63
C GLN A 106 -13.04 -31.47 -1.83
N THR A 107 -12.80 -30.17 -1.61
CA THR A 107 -12.40 -29.18 -2.63
C THR A 107 -13.41 -28.92 -3.75
N ALA A 108 -14.63 -29.46 -3.68
CA ALA A 108 -15.72 -29.08 -4.57
C ALA A 108 -16.34 -27.76 -4.09
N GLY A 109 -16.47 -26.79 -4.98
CA GLY A 109 -17.00 -25.48 -4.66
C GLY A 109 -18.17 -25.05 -5.52
N ARG A 110 -18.90 -24.05 -5.03
CA ARG A 110 -19.99 -23.38 -5.75
C ARG A 110 -19.83 -21.87 -5.62
N ALA A 111 -19.87 -21.17 -6.74
CA ALA A 111 -19.92 -19.72 -6.78
C ALA A 111 -21.33 -19.23 -6.45
N HIS A 112 -21.44 -17.97 -6.01
CA HIS A 112 -22.72 -17.28 -5.80
C HIS A 112 -23.67 -17.34 -7.00
N THR A 113 -23.13 -17.43 -8.23
CA THR A 113 -23.88 -17.62 -9.49
C THR A 113 -24.48 -19.01 -9.65
N GLY A 114 -24.16 -19.95 -8.76
CA GLY A 114 -24.51 -21.38 -8.88
C GLY A 114 -23.51 -22.19 -9.71
N ALA A 115 -22.49 -21.56 -10.30
CA ALA A 115 -21.46 -22.27 -11.06
C ALA A 115 -20.66 -23.21 -10.15
N VAL A 116 -20.51 -24.47 -10.55
CA VAL A 116 -19.69 -25.46 -9.86
C VAL A 116 -18.23 -25.22 -10.21
N ILE A 117 -17.38 -25.09 -9.19
CA ILE A 117 -15.94 -24.86 -9.32
C ILE A 117 -15.20 -26.07 -8.74
N ASP A 118 -14.29 -26.65 -9.53
CA ASP A 118 -13.36 -27.65 -9.03
C ASP A 118 -12.14 -26.98 -8.38
N GLY A 119 -12.08 -27.07 -7.05
CA GLY A 119 -10.99 -26.55 -6.23
C GLY A 119 -9.75 -27.44 -6.19
N SER A 120 -9.77 -28.63 -6.77
CA SER A 120 -8.66 -29.60 -6.68
C SER A 120 -7.36 -29.10 -7.30
N LYS A 121 -7.46 -28.17 -8.27
CA LYS A 121 -6.31 -27.54 -8.95
C LYS A 121 -5.84 -26.27 -8.25
N LEU A 122 -6.56 -25.79 -7.24
CA LEU A 122 -6.30 -24.52 -6.57
C LEU A 122 -5.35 -24.73 -5.38
N ASP A 123 -4.07 -24.38 -5.55
CA ASP A 123 -3.01 -24.60 -4.56
C ASP A 123 -3.28 -23.94 -3.20
N TYR A 124 -3.91 -22.77 -3.18
CA TYR A 124 -4.29 -22.07 -1.94
C TYR A 124 -5.42 -22.78 -1.18
N LEU A 125 -6.29 -23.54 -1.84
CA LEU A 125 -7.27 -24.39 -1.15
C LEU A 125 -6.57 -25.55 -0.45
N LYS A 126 -5.58 -26.17 -1.08
CA LYS A 126 -4.75 -27.23 -0.48
C LYS A 126 -3.99 -26.74 0.75
N LYS A 127 -3.54 -25.47 0.75
CA LYS A 127 -2.83 -24.86 1.88
C LYS A 127 -3.75 -24.40 3.00
N SER A 128 -4.96 -23.92 2.68
CA SER A 128 -5.89 -23.34 3.67
C SER A 128 -6.71 -24.38 4.44
N ILE A 129 -7.18 -25.45 3.78
CA ILE A 129 -7.99 -26.52 4.40
C ILE A 129 -7.30 -27.15 5.62
N PRO A 130 -6.04 -27.65 5.53
CA PRO A 130 -5.38 -28.28 6.67
C PRO A 130 -5.01 -27.29 7.77
N ARG A 131 -4.77 -26.01 7.42
CA ARG A 131 -4.39 -24.98 8.41
C ARG A 131 -5.58 -24.31 9.09
N LYS A 132 -6.80 -24.38 8.52
CA LYS A 132 -7.98 -23.60 8.95
C LYS A 132 -7.66 -22.10 9.09
N LYS A 133 -6.86 -21.56 8.18
CA LYS A 133 -6.39 -20.16 8.21
C LYS A 133 -6.72 -19.43 6.92
N LYS A 134 -6.89 -18.11 7.02
CA LYS A 134 -7.00 -17.17 5.90
C LYS A 134 -5.74 -17.28 5.03
N CYS A 135 -5.91 -17.34 3.71
CA CYS A 135 -4.80 -17.31 2.77
C CYS A 135 -5.09 -16.33 1.65
N PHE A 136 -4.16 -15.41 1.41
CA PHE A 136 -4.10 -14.64 0.18
C PHE A 136 -3.23 -15.39 -0.82
N ARG A 137 -3.60 -15.31 -2.10
CA ARG A 137 -2.72 -15.68 -3.20
C ARG A 137 -2.05 -14.40 -3.66
N ASP A 138 -0.73 -14.39 -3.74
CA ASP A 138 -0.02 -13.39 -4.53
C ASP A 138 -0.50 -13.53 -5.98
N VAL A 139 -1.21 -12.52 -6.48
CA VAL A 139 -1.44 -12.39 -7.91
C VAL A 139 -0.11 -11.91 -8.45
N ASP A 140 0.57 -12.74 -9.25
CA ASP A 140 1.82 -12.38 -9.90
C ASP A 140 1.70 -10.95 -10.44
N GLN A 141 2.59 -10.06 -9.99
CA GLN A 141 2.61 -8.69 -10.49
C GLN A 141 2.78 -8.75 -12.01
N PRO A 142 2.05 -7.92 -12.78
CA PRO A 142 2.37 -7.77 -14.19
C PRO A 142 3.83 -7.34 -14.28
N THR A 143 4.66 -8.22 -14.84
CA THR A 143 6.04 -7.95 -15.17
C THR A 143 6.05 -6.84 -16.21
N TYR A 144 6.09 -5.58 -15.75
CA TYR A 144 6.46 -4.46 -16.60
C TYR A 144 7.94 -4.61 -16.93
N ARG A 145 8.18 -5.19 -18.09
CA ARG A 145 9.48 -5.23 -18.75
C ARG A 145 9.73 -3.93 -19.49
#